data_AF-A0A1I7Y4I4-F1
#
_entry.id   AF-A0A1I7Y4I4-F1
#
_cell.length_a   1.000
_cell.length_b   1.000
_cell.length_c   1.000
_cell.angle_alpha   90.00
_cell.angle_beta   90.00
_cell.angle_gamma   90.00
#
_symmetry.space_group_name_H-M   'P 1'
#
loop_
_entity.id
_entity.type
_entity.pdbx_description
1 polymer ?
#
loop_
_entity_poly.entity_id
_entity_poly.type
_entity_poly.pdbx_seq_one_letter_code
_entity_poly.pdbx_strand_id
1 'polypeptide(L)'
;MRSWVLEELQRIEREHDVRVLYACESGSRAWGFASTDSDFDVRFIYVHRQDWYLRIDEPRDVIERPLTDELDISGWELRKTLRLLRNANPTLLEWLDSPL
;
A
#
# COMPACT_ATOMS: atom_id res chain seq x y z
N MET A 1 -8.81 -7.52 -13.20
CA MET A 1 -8.50 -6.61 -12.09
C MET A 1 -7.40 -7.13 -11.16
N ARG A 2 -7.30 -8.43 -10.86
CA ARG A 2 -6.20 -8.91 -10.00
C ARG A 2 -4.83 -8.98 -10.69
N SER A 3 -4.73 -9.31 -11.99
CA SER A 3 -3.43 -9.53 -12.64
C SER A 3 -2.56 -8.28 -12.75
N TRP A 4 -3.11 -7.16 -13.25
CA TRP A 4 -2.34 -5.91 -13.41
C TRP A 4 -1.89 -5.32 -12.07
N VAL A 5 -2.73 -5.33 -11.02
CA VAL A 5 -2.31 -4.91 -9.66
C VAL A 5 -1.16 -5.77 -9.16
N LEU A 6 -1.23 -7.09 -9.34
CA LEU A 6 -0.15 -7.99 -8.95
C LEU A 6 1.14 -7.72 -9.74
N GLU A 7 1.04 -7.47 -11.04
CA GLU A 7 2.19 -7.09 -11.88
C GLU A 7 2.81 -5.77 -11.42
N GLU A 8 1.99 -4.80 -11.01
CA GLU A 8 2.44 -3.50 -10.52
C GLU A 8 3.08 -3.62 -9.13
N LEU A 9 2.50 -4.41 -8.22
CA LEU A 9 3.13 -4.71 -6.92
C LEU A 9 4.47 -5.43 -7.10
N GLN A 10 4.57 -6.38 -8.04
CA GLN A 10 5.84 -7.03 -8.39
C GLN A 10 6.86 -6.06 -9.02
N ARG A 11 6.40 -5.03 -9.74
CA ARG A 11 7.27 -3.95 -10.21
C ARG A 11 7.78 -3.13 -9.03
N ILE A 12 6.91 -2.73 -8.11
CA ILE A 12 7.26 -1.99 -6.90
C ILE A 12 8.28 -2.76 -6.05
N GLU A 13 8.06 -4.06 -5.82
CA GLU A 13 9.00 -4.93 -5.09
C GLU A 13 10.41 -4.88 -5.68
N ARG A 14 10.52 -4.98 -7.01
CA ARG A 14 11.80 -4.96 -7.73
C ARG A 14 12.47 -3.58 -7.73
N GLU A 15 11.71 -2.52 -7.96
CA GLU A 15 12.25 -1.16 -8.08
C GLU A 15 12.69 -0.58 -6.74
N HIS A 16 11.97 -0.89 -5.66
CA HIS A 16 12.26 -0.38 -4.32
C HIS A 16 13.08 -1.35 -3.46
N ASP A 17 13.39 -2.55 -3.97
CA ASP A 17 14.03 -3.65 -3.23
C ASP A 17 13.30 -3.94 -1.90
N VAL A 18 11.98 -4.16 -2.02
CA VAL A 18 11.06 -4.43 -0.92
C VAL A 18 10.29 -5.72 -1.17
N ARG A 19 9.67 -6.23 -0.10
CA ARG A 19 8.68 -7.30 -0.18
C ARG A 19 7.33 -6.80 0.30
N VAL A 20 6.30 -6.98 -0.52
CA VAL A 20 4.91 -6.70 -0.16
C VAL A 20 4.38 -7.86 0.69
N LEU A 21 3.82 -7.54 1.85
CA LEU A 21 3.26 -8.51 2.80
C LEU A 21 1.74 -8.58 2.73
N TYR A 22 1.12 -7.46 2.35
CA TYR A 22 -0.33 -7.30 2.31
C TYR A 22 -0.68 -6.27 1.25
N ALA A 23 -1.80 -6.48 0.55
CA ALA A 23 -2.39 -5.50 -0.33
C ALA A 23 -3.91 -5.64 -0.32
N CYS A 24 -4.62 -4.52 -0.39
CA CYS A 24 -6.07 -4.46 -0.50
C CYS A 24 -6.48 -3.35 -1.47
N GLU A 25 -7.69 -3.48 -2.01
CA GLU A 25 -8.40 -2.32 -2.57
C GLU A 25 -8.87 -1.45 -1.41
N SER A 26 -8.90 -0.13 -1.56
CA SER A 26 -9.43 0.83 -0.60
C SER A 26 -10.44 1.72 -1.32
N GLY A 27 -11.14 2.60 -0.63
CA GLY A 27 -11.94 3.64 -1.30
C GLY A 27 -13.32 3.18 -1.76
N SER A 28 -13.96 4.02 -2.57
CA SER A 28 -15.41 3.93 -2.87
C SER A 28 -15.82 2.59 -3.48
N ARG A 29 -14.92 1.93 -4.20
CA ARG A 29 -15.13 0.62 -4.82
C ARG A 29 -15.21 -0.51 -3.81
N ALA A 30 -14.33 -0.51 -2.81
CA ALA A 30 -14.37 -1.46 -1.70
C ALA A 30 -15.68 -1.36 -0.90
N TRP A 31 -16.32 -0.20 -0.89
CA TRP A 31 -17.57 0.06 -0.15
C TRP A 31 -18.84 0.11 -1.01
N GLY A 32 -18.76 -0.24 -2.30
CA GLY A 32 -19.92 -0.33 -3.20
C GLY A 32 -20.49 1.01 -3.70
N PHE A 33 -19.74 2.11 -3.56
CA PHE A 33 -20.10 3.45 -4.03
C PHE A 33 -19.45 3.83 -5.37
N ALA A 34 -18.84 2.87 -6.06
CA ALA A 34 -18.12 3.11 -7.32
C ALA A 34 -19.05 3.61 -8.44
N SER A 35 -18.65 4.70 -9.09
CA SER A 35 -19.10 5.05 -10.44
C SER A 35 -18.20 4.36 -11.48
N THR A 36 -18.59 4.41 -12.76
CA THR A 36 -17.78 3.89 -13.88
C THR A 36 -16.41 4.56 -14.02
N ASP A 37 -16.25 5.74 -13.41
CA ASP A 37 -15.07 6.62 -13.45
C ASP A 37 -14.27 6.58 -12.14
N SER A 38 -14.54 5.59 -11.27
CA SER A 38 -13.85 5.49 -9.98
C SER A 38 -12.48 4.82 -10.13
N ASP A 39 -11.44 5.55 -9.72
CA ASP A 39 -10.06 5.09 -9.60
C ASP A 39 -9.95 3.79 -8.79
N PHE A 40 -8.92 3.00 -9.08
CA PHE A 40 -8.49 1.89 -8.23
C PHE A 40 -7.56 2.41 -7.14
N ASP A 41 -8.04 2.50 -5.91
CA ASP A 41 -7.17 2.73 -4.76
C ASP A 41 -6.58 1.39 -4.29
N VAL A 42 -5.30 1.17 -4.52
CA VAL A 42 -4.60 0.00 -3.96
C VAL A 42 -3.72 0.46 -2.82
N ARG A 43 -3.87 -0.20 -1.67
CA ARG A 43 -3.08 0.07 -0.46
C ARG A 43 -2.31 -1.16 -0.07
N PHE A 44 -1.04 -0.99 0.31
CA PHE A 44 -0.18 -2.13 0.60
C PHE A 44 0.76 -1.91 1.79
N ILE A 45 1.19 -3.00 2.42
CA ILE A 45 2.19 -3.02 3.49
C ILE A 45 3.41 -3.76 2.98
N TYR A 46 4.59 -3.18 3.21
CA TYR A 46 5.85 -3.76 2.75
C TYR A 46 6.94 -3.75 3.81
N VAL A 47 8.00 -4.52 3.55
CA VAL A 47 9.24 -4.54 4.34
C VAL A 47 10.44 -4.36 3.42
N HIS A 48 11.47 -3.69 3.92
CA HIS A 48 12.78 -3.63 3.26
C HIS A 48 13.65 -4.84 3.62
N ARG A 49 14.83 -4.90 3.01
CA ARG A 49 15.93 -5.76 3.46
C ARG A 49 16.56 -5.24 4.75
N GLN A 50 17.26 -6.13 5.46
CA GLN A 50 17.81 -5.86 6.79
C GLN A 50 18.71 -4.62 6.87
N ASP A 51 19.52 -4.38 5.84
CA ASP A 51 20.46 -3.26 5.73
C ASP A 51 19.76 -1.89 5.70
N TRP A 52 18.50 -1.82 5.25
CA TRP A 52 17.70 -0.60 5.34
C TRP A 52 17.39 -0.23 6.80
N TYR A 53 17.17 -1.24 7.65
CA TYR A 53 16.88 -1.06 9.06
C TYR A 53 18.11 -0.76 9.92
N LEU A 54 19.31 -1.09 9.42
CA LEU A 54 20.59 -0.88 10.11
C LEU A 54 21.21 0.51 9.84
N ARG A 55 20.38 1.47 9.44
CA ARG A 55 20.78 2.86 9.19
C ARG A 55 20.54 3.71 10.45
N ILE A 56 21.36 4.74 10.63
CA ILE A 56 21.22 5.70 11.74
C ILE A 56 20.00 6.57 11.53
N ASP A 57 19.87 7.15 10.33
CA ASP A 57 18.74 7.98 9.96
C ASP A 57 17.57 7.12 9.48
N GLU A 58 16.34 7.51 9.85
CA GLU A 58 15.11 6.88 9.37
C GLU A 58 14.85 7.29 7.92
N PRO A 59 14.95 6.38 6.93
CA PRO A 59 14.63 6.72 5.55
C PRO A 59 13.11 6.83 5.37
N ARG A 60 12.68 7.39 4.23
CA ARG A 60 11.26 7.52 3.88
C ARG A 60 10.56 6.15 3.97
N ASP A 61 9.44 6.11 4.69
CA ASP A 61 8.68 4.89 5.02
C ASP A 61 7.36 4.75 4.25
N VAL A 62 7.26 5.46 3.12
CA VAL A 62 6.10 5.50 2.21
C VAL A 62 6.57 5.35 0.78
N ILE A 63 5.92 4.44 0.05
CA ILE A 63 6.04 4.33 -1.40
C ILE A 63 4.70 4.79 -2.00
N GLU A 64 4.75 5.80 -2.85
CA GLU A 64 3.60 6.29 -3.62
C GLU A 64 4.00 6.25 -5.08
N ARG A 65 3.17 5.61 -5.92
CA ARG A 65 3.32 5.69 -7.36
C ARG A 65 2.21 6.57 -7.91
N PRO A 66 2.48 7.83 -8.25
CA PRO A 66 1.63 8.52 -9.19
C PRO A 66 1.87 7.87 -10.56
N LEU A 67 0.83 7.53 -11.32
CA LEU A 67 0.73 7.75 -12.78
C LEU A 67 -0.37 6.87 -13.41
N THR A 68 -1.55 7.46 -13.57
CA THR A 68 -2.54 7.46 -14.67
C THR A 68 -3.91 7.72 -14.04
N ASP A 69 -4.84 8.36 -14.75
CA ASP A 69 -6.14 8.84 -14.23
C ASP A 69 -7.08 7.74 -13.68
N GLU A 70 -6.58 6.52 -13.43
CA GLU A 70 -7.38 5.34 -13.07
C GLU A 70 -6.80 4.48 -11.92
N LEU A 71 -5.59 4.75 -11.41
CA LEU A 71 -4.92 3.90 -10.40
C LEU A 71 -4.08 4.72 -9.41
N ASP A 72 -4.47 4.69 -8.14
CA ASP A 72 -3.70 5.23 -7.01
C ASP A 72 -3.13 4.10 -6.14
N ILE A 73 -1.82 3.87 -6.22
CA ILE A 73 -1.13 2.88 -5.37
C ILE A 73 -0.24 3.58 -4.35
N SER A 74 -0.53 3.33 -3.08
CA SER A 74 0.29 3.80 -1.96
C SER A 74 0.52 2.70 -0.94
N GLY A 75 1.71 2.70 -0.32
CA GLY A 75 2.08 1.68 0.65
C GLY A 75 2.91 2.21 1.79
N TRP A 76 2.74 1.56 2.95
CA TRP A 76 3.42 1.88 4.19
C TRP A 76 4.39 0.79 4.60
N GLU A 77 5.56 1.20 5.07
CA GLU A 77 6.53 0.29 5.65
C GLU A 77 5.96 -0.35 6.94
N LEU A 78 6.36 -1.58 7.24
CA LEU A 78 5.82 -2.34 8.37
C LEU A 78 5.97 -1.63 9.73
N ARG A 79 7.12 -1.00 10.05
CA ARG A 79 7.26 -0.28 11.33
C ARG A 79 6.31 0.91 11.40
N LYS A 80 6.12 1.64 10.30
CA LYS A 80 5.11 2.70 10.20
C LYS A 80 3.72 2.14 10.47
N THR A 81 3.36 1.07 9.78
CA THR A 81 2.08 0.36 9.91
C THR A 81 1.81 -0.05 11.36
N LEU A 82 2.77 -0.69 12.02
CA LEU A 82 2.63 -1.13 13.42
C LEU A 82 2.50 0.06 14.39
N ARG A 83 3.21 1.17 14.16
CA ARG A 83 3.04 2.40 14.96
C ARG A 83 1.64 2.98 14.79
N LEU A 84 1.12 3.01 13.57
CA LEU A 84 -0.23 3.50 13.26
C LEU A 84 -1.30 2.59 13.87
N LEU A 85 -1.11 1.26 13.80
CA LEU A 85 -2.01 0.28 14.40
C LEU A 85 -2.09 0.45 15.92
N ARG A 86 -0.94 0.61 16.58
CA ARG A 86 -0.87 0.86 18.03
C ARG A 86 -1.66 2.11 18.44
N ASN A 87 -1.71 3.10 17.55
CA ASN A 87 -2.44 4.35 17.79
C ASN A 87 -3.90 4.30 17.30
N ALA A 88 -4.42 3.12 16.95
CA ALA A 88 -5.76 2.93 16.40
C ALA A 88 -6.06 3.85 15.20
N ASN A 89 -5.08 4.02 14.31
CA ASN A 89 -5.23 4.89 13.15
C ASN A 89 -6.39 4.38 12.26
N PRO A 90 -7.43 5.21 12.01
CA PRO A 90 -8.63 4.77 11.31
C PRO A 90 -8.37 4.36 9.86
N THR A 91 -7.46 5.05 9.16
CA THR A 91 -7.09 4.71 7.78
C THR A 91 -6.48 3.31 7.69
N LEU A 92 -5.58 2.94 8.62
CA LEU A 92 -5.04 1.59 8.62
C LEU A 92 -6.11 0.54 8.94
N LEU A 93 -7.01 0.84 9.88
CA LEU A 93 -8.10 -0.07 10.23
C LEU A 93 -9.02 -0.31 9.02
N GLU A 94 -9.30 0.72 8.23
CA GLU A 94 -10.04 0.59 6.97
C GLU A 94 -9.32 -0.34 5.98
N TRP A 95 -8.00 -0.20 5.81
CA TRP A 95 -7.23 -1.08 4.92
C TRP A 95 -7.32 -2.55 5.34
N LEU A 96 -7.32 -2.81 6.66
CA LEU A 96 -7.38 -4.15 7.21
C LEU A 96 -8.79 -4.76 7.18
N ASP A 97 -9.83 -3.92 7.14
CA ASP A 97 -11.25 -4.32 7.08
C ASP A 97 -11.82 -4.30 5.65
N SER A 98 -11.01 -3.91 4.67
CA SER A 98 -11.46 -3.80 3.29
C SER A 98 -11.85 -5.16 2.69
N PRO A 99 -13.04 -5.29 2.06
CA PRO A 99 -13.48 -6.52 1.42
C PRO A 99 -12.66 -6.84 0.16
N LEU A 100 -12.18 -8.08 0.06
CA LEU A 100 -11.34 -8.62 -1.04
C LEU A 100 -12.10 -9.10 -2.28
#